data_AF-A0A950B3Q5-F1
#
_entry.id   AF-A0A950B3Q5-F1
#
_cell.length_a   1.000
_cell.length_b   1.000
_cell.length_c   1.000
_cell.angle_alpha   90.00
_cell.angle_beta   90.00
_cell.angle_gamma   90.00
#
_symmetry.space_group_name_H-M   'P 1'
#
loop_
_entity.id
_entity.type
_entity.pdbx_description
1 polymer ?
#
loop_
_entity_poly.entity_id
_entity_poly.type
_entity_poly.pdbx_seq_one_letter_code
_entity_poly.pdbx_strand_id
1 'polypeptide(L)'
;VAVPAIRDAIAAAGAPVVYVCNLRPQIPETDGYDVADHVAALAAHGLEADVVLCHPGALAMGELAVACVEEPVAVPDLSGHDPALLAEALARLS
;
A
#
# COMPACT_ATOMS: atom_id res chain seq x y z
N VAL A 1 -5.23 -14.86 9.36
CA VAL A 1 -6.02 -14.16 8.32
C VAL A 1 -6.85 -13.09 9.00
N ALA A 2 -6.50 -11.82 8.80
CA ALA A 2 -7.37 -10.73 9.19
C ALA A 2 -8.61 -10.77 8.29
N VAL A 3 -9.74 -11.19 8.87
CA VAL A 3 -11.11 -11.21 8.32
C VAL A 3 -11.25 -11.75 6.87
N PRO A 4 -11.41 -13.09 6.69
CA PRO A 4 -11.62 -13.72 5.38
C PRO A 4 -12.73 -13.08 4.53
N ALA A 5 -13.79 -12.57 5.17
CA ALA A 5 -14.90 -11.90 4.48
C ALA A 5 -14.49 -10.59 3.77
N ILE A 6 -13.48 -9.87 4.26
CA ILE A 6 -12.97 -8.65 3.61
C ILE A 6 -12.16 -9.04 2.36
N ARG A 7 -11.31 -10.06 2.46
CA ARG A 7 -10.58 -10.62 1.31
C ARG A 7 -11.54 -11.09 0.22
N ASP A 8 -12.55 -11.87 0.59
CA ASP A 8 -13.50 -12.44 -0.37
C ASP A 8 -14.34 -11.33 -1.04
N ALA A 9 -14.70 -10.28 -0.30
CA ALA A 9 -15.38 -9.11 -0.85
C ALA A 9 -14.50 -8.32 -1.84
N ILE A 10 -13.20 -8.15 -1.53
CA ILE A 10 -12.24 -7.51 -2.43
C ILE A 10 -12.11 -8.32 -3.74
N ALA A 11 -11.93 -9.63 -3.64
CA ALA A 11 -11.82 -10.51 -4.80
C ALA A 11 -13.10 -10.52 -5.66
N ALA A 12 -14.28 -10.41 -5.02
CA ALA A 12 -15.57 -10.40 -5.72
C ALA A 12 -15.93 -9.05 -6.36
N ALA A 13 -15.31 -7.95 -5.93
CA ALA A 13 -15.65 -6.60 -6.39
C ALA A 13 -15.29 -6.34 -7.86
N GLY A 14 -14.30 -7.07 -8.41
CA GLY A 14 -13.86 -6.95 -9.81
C GLY A 14 -13.27 -5.57 -10.16
N ALA A 15 -12.93 -4.77 -9.15
CA ALA A 15 -12.27 -3.47 -9.29
C ALA A 15 -10.78 -3.59 -8.94
N PRO A 16 -9.91 -2.72 -9.49
CA PRO A 16 -8.49 -2.71 -9.15
C PRO A 16 -8.25 -2.56 -7.64
N VAL A 17 -7.37 -3.38 -7.10
CA VAL A 17 -6.96 -3.34 -5.70
C VAL A 17 -5.68 -2.53 -5.58
N VAL A 18 -5.79 -1.34 -4.98
CA VAL A 18 -4.66 -0.47 -4.68
C VAL A 18 -4.19 -0.72 -3.25
N TYR A 19 -2.93 -1.12 -3.07
CA TYR A 19 -2.29 -1.11 -1.75
C TYR A 19 -1.61 0.24 -1.51
N VAL A 20 -2.07 0.98 -0.50
CA VAL A 20 -1.42 2.22 -0.05
C VAL A 20 -0.39 1.87 1.01
N CYS A 21 0.89 2.03 0.68
CA CYS A 21 1.98 1.61 1.54
C CYS A 21 2.15 2.54 2.76
N ASN A 22 2.73 2.02 3.82
CA ASN A 22 3.01 2.77 5.03
C ASN A 22 4.03 3.89 4.77
N LEU A 23 3.90 5.00 5.49
CA LEU A 23 4.83 6.15 5.41
C LEU A 23 6.07 5.99 6.29
N ARG A 24 6.05 5.02 7.21
CA ARG A 24 7.12 4.76 8.17
C ARG A 24 7.01 3.30 8.65
N PRO A 25 8.12 2.69 9.09
CA PRO A 25 8.06 1.46 9.87
C PRO A 25 7.21 1.67 11.14
N GLN A 26 6.23 0.80 11.35
CA GLN A 26 5.45 0.68 12.59
C GLN A 26 6.17 -0.32 13.50
N ILE A 27 6.92 0.17 14.48
CA ILE A 27 7.70 -0.65 15.43
C ILE A 27 6.74 -1.29 16.46
N PRO A 28 6.85 -2.59 16.78
CA PRO A 28 7.86 -3.57 16.31
C PRO A 28 7.42 -4.39 15.08
N GLU A 29 6.25 -4.11 14.50
CA GLU A 29 5.56 -4.96 13.54
C GLU A 29 6.16 -4.94 12.12
N THR A 30 6.80 -3.84 11.71
CA THR A 30 7.39 -3.65 10.36
C THR A 30 8.79 -3.06 10.43
N ASP A 31 9.51 -3.31 11.53
CA ASP A 31 10.91 -2.90 11.64
C ASP A 31 11.74 -3.60 10.55
N GLY A 32 12.39 -2.80 9.70
CA GLY A 32 13.17 -3.28 8.57
C GLY A 32 12.39 -3.69 7.31
N TYR A 33 11.06 -3.51 7.25
CA TYR A 33 10.29 -3.82 6.05
C TYR A 33 10.49 -2.74 4.98
N ASP A 34 10.79 -3.18 3.76
CA ASP A 34 10.66 -2.35 2.56
C ASP A 34 9.27 -2.52 1.91
N VAL A 35 8.98 -1.76 0.85
CA VAL A 35 7.67 -1.83 0.16
C VAL A 35 7.39 -3.25 -0.36
N ALA A 36 8.41 -3.98 -0.82
CA ALA A 36 8.26 -5.34 -1.32
C ALA A 36 7.91 -6.33 -0.19
N ASP A 37 8.51 -6.19 0.99
CA ASP A 37 8.18 -7.00 2.17
C ASP A 37 6.72 -6.82 2.58
N HIS A 38 6.21 -5.59 2.52
CA HIS A 38 4.80 -5.30 2.78
C HIS A 38 3.87 -6.01 1.79
N VAL A 39 4.19 -5.99 0.50
CA VAL A 39 3.39 -6.66 -0.54
C VAL A 39 3.47 -8.17 -0.41
N ALA A 40 4.64 -8.72 -0.11
CA ALA A 40 4.81 -10.15 0.14
C ALA A 40 3.98 -10.61 1.35
N ALA A 41 3.89 -9.81 2.41
CA ALA A 41 3.05 -10.09 3.57
C ALA A 41 1.56 -10.10 3.24
N LEU A 42 1.08 -9.17 2.40
CA LEU A 42 -0.32 -9.18 1.91
C LEU A 42 -0.62 -10.44 1.09
N ALA A 43 0.28 -10.79 0.17
CA ALA A 43 0.14 -11.98 -0.67
C ALA A 43 0.13 -13.26 0.17
N ALA A 44 1.00 -13.37 1.19
CA ALA A 44 1.01 -14.48 2.14
C ALA A 44 -0.31 -14.61 2.94
N HIS A 45 -1.09 -13.53 3.03
CA HIS A 45 -2.42 -13.51 3.61
C HIS A 45 -3.57 -13.66 2.59
N GLY A 46 -3.24 -13.88 1.32
CA GLY A 46 -4.20 -14.08 0.23
C GLY A 46 -4.82 -12.79 -0.29
N LEU A 47 -4.15 -11.65 -0.11
CA LEU A 47 -4.51 -10.37 -0.70
C LEU A 47 -3.48 -10.00 -1.77
N GLU A 48 -3.90 -10.00 -3.02
CA GLU A 48 -3.06 -9.55 -4.14
C GLU A 48 -3.45 -8.11 -4.48
N ALA A 49 -2.45 -7.23 -4.58
CA ALA A 49 -2.63 -5.85 -5.03
C ALA A 49 -2.28 -5.77 -6.51
N ASP A 50 -3.10 -5.06 -7.29
CA ASP A 50 -2.83 -4.80 -8.71
C ASP A 50 -1.80 -3.68 -8.87
N VAL A 51 -1.82 -2.72 -7.95
CA VAL A 51 -0.89 -1.59 -7.92
C VAL A 51 -0.58 -1.19 -6.48
N VAL A 52 0.66 -0.76 -6.27
CA VAL A 52 1.13 -0.19 -5.01
C VAL A 52 1.23 1.31 -5.18
N LEU A 53 0.64 2.06 -4.26
CA LEU A 53 0.80 3.50 -4.13
C LEU A 53 1.72 3.76 -2.93
N CYS A 54 2.88 4.38 -3.15
CA CYS A 54 3.81 4.72 -2.09
C CYS A 54 4.22 6.19 -2.12
N HIS A 55 4.62 6.70 -0.95
CA HIS A 55 5.16 8.04 -0.84
C HIS A 55 6.67 8.05 -1.13
N PRO A 56 7.17 8.94 -2.01
CA PRO A 56 8.58 9.01 -2.35
C PRO A 56 9.46 9.17 -1.12
N GLY A 57 10.44 8.28 -0.95
CA GLY A 57 11.42 8.35 0.13
C GLY A 57 10.89 8.00 1.54
N ALA A 58 9.65 7.51 1.66
CA ALA A 58 9.10 7.07 2.94
C ALA A 58 9.65 5.70 3.39
N LEU A 59 9.68 4.73 2.48
CA LEU A 59 10.25 3.40 2.66
C LEU A 59 11.13 3.06 1.46
N ALA A 60 12.11 2.17 1.65
CA ALA A 60 12.87 1.61 0.53
C ALA A 60 11.93 0.78 -0.37
N MET A 61 12.18 0.74 -1.68
CA MET A 61 11.29 0.03 -2.62
C MET A 61 11.42 -1.51 -2.54
N GLY A 62 12.63 -2.01 -2.31
CA GLY A 62 12.91 -3.44 -2.43
C GLY A 62 12.78 -3.97 -3.86
N GLU A 63 12.72 -5.30 -4.00
CA GLU A 63 12.45 -5.99 -5.26
C GLU A 63 10.96 -6.26 -5.42
N LEU A 64 10.26 -5.36 -6.11
CA LEU A 64 8.81 -5.44 -6.24
C LEU A 64 8.40 -6.04 -7.60
N ALA A 65 7.53 -7.06 -7.55
CA ALA A 65 6.97 -7.72 -8.73
C ALA A 65 5.66 -7.07 -9.24
N VAL A 66 5.09 -6.14 -8.48
CA VAL A 66 3.84 -5.44 -8.75
C VAL A 66 4.15 -4.01 -9.22
N ALA A 67 3.29 -3.42 -10.05
CA ALA A 67 3.43 -2.03 -10.46
C ALA A 67 3.40 -1.11 -9.24
N CYS A 68 4.32 -0.15 -9.18
CA CYS A 68 4.39 0.85 -8.12
C CYS A 68 4.30 2.26 -8.69
N VAL A 69 3.47 3.07 -8.05
CA VAL A 69 3.32 4.50 -8.32
C VAL A 69 3.79 5.27 -7.11
N GLU A 70 4.76 6.16 -7.34
CA GLU A 70 5.32 7.06 -6.33
C GLU A 70 4.65 8.44 -6.44
N GLU A 71 3.84 8.81 -5.45
CA GLU A 71 3.14 10.10 -5.40
C GLU A 71 3.24 10.72 -4.00
N PRO A 72 3.41 12.04 -3.87
CA PRO A 72 3.52 12.71 -2.58
C PRO A 72 2.14 12.76 -1.89
N VAL A 73 1.76 11.65 -1.25
CA VAL A 73 0.44 11.48 -0.62
C VAL A 73 0.42 11.73 0.89
N ALA A 74 1.45 12.36 1.44
CA ALA A 74 1.60 12.54 2.89
C ALA A 74 1.55 14.01 3.29
N VAL A 75 1.15 14.26 4.54
CA VAL A 75 1.35 15.58 5.16
C VAL A 75 2.85 15.85 5.37
N PRO A 76 3.29 17.12 5.48
CA PRO A 76 4.73 17.47 5.46
C PRO A 76 5.60 16.80 6.54
N ASP A 77 5.03 16.45 7.69
CA ASP A 77 5.74 15.77 8.79
C ASP A 77 5.66 14.23 8.70
N LEU A 78 5.06 13.73 7.62
CA LEU A 78 4.80 12.33 7.32
C LEU A 78 3.94 11.61 8.40
N SER A 79 3.24 12.37 9.27
CA SER A 79 2.42 11.80 10.37
C SER A 79 1.22 11.01 9.90
N GLY A 80 0.82 11.22 8.66
CA GLY A 80 -0.18 10.43 7.99
C GLY A 80 -0.26 10.78 6.51
N HIS A 81 -1.13 10.06 5.81
CA HIS A 81 -1.51 10.42 4.47
C HIS A 81 -2.33 11.71 4.49
N ASP A 82 -2.06 12.62 3.56
CA ASP A 82 -2.93 13.76 3.31
C ASP A 82 -4.17 13.27 2.55
N PRO A 83 -5.40 13.41 3.10
CA PRO A 83 -6.60 12.86 2.47
C PRO A 83 -6.89 13.42 1.07
N ALA A 84 -6.55 14.68 0.80
CA ALA A 84 -6.79 15.30 -0.49
C ALA A 84 -5.81 14.76 -1.55
N LEU A 85 -4.52 14.72 -1.21
CA LEU A 85 -3.49 14.18 -2.10
C LEU A 85 -3.71 12.69 -2.37
N LEU A 86 -4.11 11.94 -1.35
CA LEU A 86 -4.44 10.52 -1.50
C LEU A 86 -5.66 10.31 -2.41
N ALA A 87 -6.72 11.11 -2.24
CA ALA A 87 -7.90 11.02 -3.09
C ALA A 87 -7.58 11.34 -4.56
N GLU A 88 -6.78 12.38 -4.81
CA GLU A 88 -6.33 12.73 -6.16
C GLU A 88 -5.48 11.62 -6.80
N ALA A 89 -4.56 11.03 -6.04
CA ALA A 89 -3.73 9.94 -6.52
C ALA A 89 -4.58 8.70 -6.88
N LEU A 90 -5.52 8.31 -6.00
CA LEU A 90 -6.42 7.18 -6.26
C LEU A 90 -7.33 7.41 -7.47
N ALA A 91 -7.81 8.64 -7.68
CA ALA A 91 -8.62 8.98 -8.85
C ALA A 91 -7.85 8.91 -10.19
N ARG A 92 -6.51 8.96 -10.16
CA ARG A 92 -5.67 8.74 -11.35
C ARG A 92 -5.42 7.26 -11.66
N LEU A 93 -5.70 6.37 -10.70
CA LEU A 93 -5.48 4.92 -10.82
C LEU A 93 -6.76 4.14 -11.13
N SER A 94 -7.92 4.81 -11.12
CA SER A 94 -9.25 4.25 -11.41
C SER A 94 -9.66 4.38 -12.88
#